data_AF-A0A6L9SU58-F1
#
_entry.id   AF-A0A6L9SU58-F1
#
_cell.length_a   1.000
_cell.length_b   1.000
_cell.length_c   1.000
_cell.angle_alpha   90.00
_cell.angle_beta   90.00
_cell.angle_gamma   90.00
#
_symmetry.space_group_name_H-M   'P 1'
#
loop_
_entity.id
_entity.type
_entity.pdbx_description
1 polymer ?
#
loop_
_entity_poly.entity_id
_entity_poly.type
_entity_poly.pdbx_seq_one_letter_code
_entity_poly.pdbx_strand_id
1 'polypeptide(L)'
;MTQVHISIKKPLADGTLAGVAGVVRFRPVRRHFDTEKHLVVAEAFELTLDDKGEGTVDLLPTTPAFVWQVVELADTPLAFTRYVEVPSSQTQVEYADLVDVDPATGQPLAVADSPLVNWMLTGSQTSAEPLSAANPTKLVLYFADTTVSMAREVMESLDQLKAFAETNAATVAAMKTRAVSDAGVVSDAVASASMVGEHAASVRAEIDAKGSQAAVAIDEAVASVRDKAAQAGSDLDAVQDTTAATVED
;
A
#
# COMPACT_ATOMS: atom_id res chain seq x y z
N MET A 1 10.02 -17.25 35.48
CA MET A 1 9.95 -18.69 35.77
C MET A 1 8.49 -19.10 35.92
N THR A 2 8.17 -20.36 35.65
CA THR A 2 6.88 -20.98 35.93
C THR A 2 7.05 -21.96 37.07
N GLN A 3 6.22 -21.82 38.09
CA GLN A 3 6.22 -22.71 39.24
C GLN A 3 5.42 -23.97 38.91
N VAL A 4 6.06 -25.12 39.01
CA VAL A 4 5.46 -26.43 38.73
C VAL A 4 5.37 -27.23 40.02
N HIS A 5 4.17 -27.66 40.37
CA HIS A 5 3.89 -28.52 41.51
C HIS A 5 3.81 -29.99 41.08
N ILE A 6 4.45 -30.87 41.83
CA ILE A 6 4.55 -32.30 41.55
C ILE A 6 3.96 -33.06 42.73
N SER A 7 3.16 -34.08 42.42
CA SER A 7 2.62 -35.01 43.40
C SER A 7 2.68 -36.44 42.86
N ILE A 8 3.56 -37.27 43.41
CA ILE A 8 3.69 -38.69 43.05
C ILE A 8 3.13 -39.55 44.18
N LYS A 9 2.15 -40.38 43.84
CA LYS A 9 1.48 -41.28 44.78
C LYS A 9 1.55 -42.73 44.34
N LYS A 10 1.44 -43.64 45.29
CA LYS A 10 1.28 -45.09 45.08
C LYS A 10 -0.06 -45.56 45.66
N PRO A 11 -0.72 -46.54 45.02
CA PRO A 11 -1.92 -47.15 45.58
C PRO A 11 -1.60 -47.97 46.83
N LEU A 12 -2.51 -47.96 47.79
CA LEU A 12 -2.52 -48.82 48.97
C LEU A 12 -3.61 -49.90 48.82
N ALA A 13 -3.48 -50.98 49.61
CA ALA A 13 -4.41 -52.11 49.57
C ALA A 13 -5.86 -51.75 49.96
N ASP A 14 -6.05 -50.66 50.71
CA ASP A 14 -7.36 -50.12 51.09
C ASP A 14 -7.98 -49.19 50.02
N GLY A 15 -7.33 -49.05 48.86
CA GLY A 15 -7.77 -48.20 47.76
C GLY A 15 -7.39 -46.72 47.91
N THR A 16 -6.71 -46.33 48.98
CA THR A 16 -6.19 -44.97 49.15
C THR A 16 -4.84 -44.78 48.45
N LEU A 17 -4.35 -43.54 48.41
CA LEU A 17 -3.07 -43.17 47.82
C LEU A 17 -2.09 -42.70 48.90
N ALA A 18 -0.87 -43.20 48.87
CA ALA A 18 0.23 -42.76 49.73
C ALA A 18 1.28 -42.00 48.92
N GLY A 19 1.95 -41.03 49.54
CA GLY A 19 3.09 -40.34 48.97
C GLY A 19 4.24 -41.27 48.58
N VAL A 20 4.99 -40.88 47.55
CA VAL A 20 6.24 -41.52 47.16
C VAL A 20 7.37 -40.49 47.23
N ALA A 21 8.15 -40.55 48.30
CA ALA A 21 9.39 -39.78 48.41
C ALA A 21 10.39 -40.23 47.34
N GLY A 22 11.25 -39.31 46.91
CA GLY A 22 12.24 -39.57 45.88
C GLY A 22 12.81 -38.30 45.28
N VAL A 23 13.49 -38.43 44.14
CA VAL A 23 14.08 -37.30 43.41
C VAL A 23 13.45 -37.21 42.02
N VAL A 24 13.14 -35.98 41.60
CA VAL A 24 12.78 -35.67 40.21
C VAL A 24 13.91 -34.85 39.61
N ARG A 25 14.46 -35.32 38.49
CA ARG A 25 15.61 -34.70 37.82
C ARG A 25 15.16 -33.96 36.57
N PHE A 26 15.51 -32.69 36.48
CA PHE A 26 15.15 -31.79 35.39
C PHE A 26 16.38 -31.46 34.55
N ARG A 27 16.22 -31.46 33.24
CA ARG A 27 17.30 -31.10 32.32
C ARG A 27 16.71 -30.50 31.03
N PRO A 28 17.18 -29.34 30.55
CA PRO A 28 16.84 -28.92 29.20
C PRO A 28 17.52 -29.85 28.20
N VAL A 29 16.79 -30.34 27.19
CA VAL A 29 17.31 -31.37 26.27
C VAL A 29 18.54 -30.93 25.46
N ARG A 30 18.78 -29.62 25.35
CA ARG A 30 19.93 -29.02 24.66
C ARG A 30 20.27 -27.65 25.24
N ARG A 31 21.49 -27.18 24.95
CA ARG A 31 21.91 -25.81 25.26
C ARG A 31 21.05 -24.80 24.51
N HIS A 32 20.75 -23.67 25.13
CA HIS A 32 19.97 -22.58 24.52
C HIS A 32 20.36 -21.24 25.13
N PHE A 33 19.88 -20.15 24.55
CA PHE A 33 19.96 -18.83 25.15
C PHE A 33 18.63 -18.47 25.78
N ASP A 34 18.64 -17.93 27.00
CA ASP A 34 17.44 -17.41 27.62
C ASP A 34 17.11 -15.98 27.12
N THR A 35 16.06 -15.39 27.69
CA THR A 35 15.59 -14.05 27.33
C THR A 35 16.60 -12.95 27.66
N GLU A 36 17.46 -13.17 28.66
CA GLU A 36 18.50 -12.23 29.10
C GLU A 36 19.85 -12.46 28.39
N LYS A 37 19.89 -13.39 27.42
CA LYS A 37 21.05 -13.76 26.61
C LYS A 37 22.13 -14.55 27.36
N HIS A 38 21.78 -15.21 28.46
CA HIS A 38 22.66 -16.17 29.12
C HIS A 38 22.69 -17.48 28.33
N LEU A 39 23.87 -18.10 28.19
CA LEU A 39 23.98 -19.46 27.64
C LEU A 39 23.58 -20.46 28.73
N VAL A 40 22.40 -21.05 28.58
CA VAL A 40 21.93 -22.14 29.44
C VAL A 40 22.47 -23.46 28.90
N VAL A 41 23.23 -24.16 29.74
CA VAL A 41 23.78 -25.48 29.42
C VAL A 41 22.75 -26.59 29.69
N ALA A 42 22.89 -27.72 28.99
CA ALA A 42 22.05 -28.91 29.19
C ALA A 42 22.50 -29.73 30.42
N GLU A 43 22.69 -29.06 31.55
CA GLU A 43 23.03 -29.67 32.83
C GLU A 43 21.75 -29.95 33.63
N ALA A 44 21.75 -31.05 34.37
CA ALA A 44 20.60 -31.47 35.15
C ALA A 44 20.64 -30.88 36.56
N PHE A 45 19.48 -30.66 37.15
CA PHE A 45 19.32 -30.37 38.58
C PHE A 45 18.15 -31.17 39.15
N GLU A 46 18.03 -31.17 40.47
CA GLU A 46 17.17 -32.12 41.19
C GLU A 46 16.21 -31.40 42.13
N LEU A 47 15.00 -31.96 42.22
CA LEU A 47 13.99 -31.65 43.22
C LEU A 47 13.77 -32.91 44.07
N THR A 48 13.90 -32.78 45.39
CA THR A 48 13.54 -33.84 46.33
C THR A 48 12.07 -33.73 46.68
N LEU A 49 11.32 -34.83 46.56
CA LEU A 49 9.95 -34.96 47.01
C LEU A 49 9.91 -35.32 48.50
N ASP A 50 8.96 -34.73 49.23
CA ASP A 50 8.75 -35.01 50.64
C ASP A 50 8.11 -36.39 50.89
N ASP A 51 7.84 -36.72 52.16
CA ASP A 51 7.18 -37.98 52.54
C ASP A 51 5.74 -38.12 52.00
N LYS A 52 5.12 -37.01 51.60
CA LYS A 52 3.84 -37.00 50.89
C LYS A 52 4.02 -37.16 49.38
N GLY A 53 5.25 -37.26 48.89
CA GLY A 53 5.58 -37.33 47.47
C GLY A 53 5.34 -36.01 46.75
N GLU A 54 5.42 -34.89 47.45
CA GLU A 54 5.13 -33.55 46.94
C GLU A 54 6.40 -32.70 46.87
N GLY A 55 6.44 -31.80 45.89
CA GLY A 55 7.52 -30.85 45.71
C GLY A 55 7.18 -29.80 44.65
N THR A 56 7.82 -28.65 44.74
CA THR A 56 7.60 -27.52 43.83
C THR A 56 8.92 -27.02 43.28
N VAL A 57 8.96 -26.75 41.97
CA VAL A 57 10.16 -26.30 41.27
C VAL A 57 9.86 -25.12 40.35
N ASP A 58 10.80 -24.19 40.23
CA ASP A 58 10.74 -23.09 39.27
C ASP A 58 11.46 -23.49 37.99
N LEU A 59 10.73 -23.54 36.88
CA LEU A 59 11.26 -23.89 35.57
C LEU A 59 11.21 -22.69 34.63
N LEU A 60 12.19 -22.61 33.73
CA LEU A 60 12.11 -21.68 32.59
C LEU A 60 10.96 -22.14 31.68
N PRO A 61 10.08 -21.21 31.24
CA PRO A 61 9.12 -21.51 30.19
C PRO A 61 9.84 -22.04 28.95
N THR A 62 9.24 -23.05 28.33
CA THR A 62 9.73 -23.66 27.11
C THR A 62 9.66 -22.64 25.97
N THR A 63 10.62 -22.72 25.06
CA THR A 63 10.65 -21.96 23.81
C THR A 63 10.93 -22.93 22.66
N PRO A 64 10.80 -22.53 21.39
CA PRO A 64 11.23 -23.39 20.28
C PRO A 64 12.71 -23.85 20.38
N ALA A 65 13.52 -23.18 21.20
CA ALA A 65 14.93 -23.52 21.40
C ALA A 65 15.17 -24.73 22.32
N PHE A 66 14.23 -25.16 23.16
CA PHE A 66 14.43 -26.32 24.05
C PHE A 66 13.12 -26.80 24.66
N VAL A 67 13.07 -28.06 25.11
CA VAL A 67 12.03 -28.63 25.98
C VAL A 67 12.67 -29.23 27.23
N TRP A 68 11.87 -29.57 28.23
CA TRP A 68 12.35 -30.17 29.47
C TRP A 68 12.31 -31.70 29.42
N GLN A 69 13.44 -32.34 29.70
CA GLN A 69 13.48 -33.74 30.12
C GLN A 69 13.24 -33.78 31.63
N VAL A 70 12.30 -34.62 32.06
CA VAL A 70 11.98 -34.86 33.46
C VAL A 70 12.10 -36.35 33.75
N VAL A 71 13.01 -36.71 34.65
CA VAL A 71 13.16 -38.09 35.13
C VAL A 71 12.51 -38.16 36.51
N GLU A 72 11.32 -38.76 36.54
CA GLU A 72 10.56 -39.06 37.75
C GLU A 72 11.26 -40.15 38.57
N LEU A 73 11.24 -40.05 39.90
CA LEU A 73 11.83 -41.04 40.82
C LEU A 73 13.20 -41.54 40.37
N ALA A 74 14.08 -40.58 40.04
CA ALA A 74 15.40 -40.82 39.51
C ALA A 74 16.20 -41.80 40.38
N ASP A 75 17.00 -42.64 39.73
CA ASP A 75 17.87 -43.64 40.35
C ASP A 75 17.13 -44.76 41.12
N THR A 76 15.82 -44.88 40.91
CA THR A 76 15.00 -45.99 41.42
C THR A 76 14.52 -46.90 40.28
N PRO A 77 14.06 -48.13 40.58
CA PRO A 77 13.42 -49.00 39.58
C PRO A 77 12.10 -48.45 39.00
N LEU A 78 11.53 -47.41 39.63
CA LEU A 78 10.31 -46.74 39.17
C LEU A 78 10.62 -45.54 38.27
N ALA A 79 11.90 -45.31 37.93
CA ALA A 79 12.29 -44.15 37.16
C ALA A 79 11.60 -44.12 35.79
N PHE A 80 10.99 -42.99 35.48
CA PHE A 80 10.30 -42.76 34.21
C PHE A 80 10.71 -41.42 33.62
N THR A 81 10.92 -41.36 32.30
CA THR A 81 11.33 -40.13 31.61
C THR A 81 10.18 -39.57 30.80
N ARG A 82 9.81 -38.32 31.09
CA ARG A 82 8.91 -37.50 30.28
C ARG A 82 9.68 -36.38 29.59
N TYR A 83 9.15 -35.95 28.46
CA TYR A 83 9.59 -34.74 27.77
C TYR A 83 8.41 -33.80 27.70
N VAL A 84 8.52 -32.64 28.33
CA VAL A 84 7.36 -31.77 28.56
C VAL A 84 7.60 -30.34 28.10
N GLU A 85 6.52 -29.71 27.64
CA GLU A 85 6.43 -28.27 27.46
C GLU A 85 6.00 -27.62 28.79
N VAL A 86 6.79 -26.64 29.24
CA VAL A 86 6.46 -25.79 30.38
C VAL A 86 5.90 -24.47 29.84
N PRO A 87 4.62 -24.14 30.10
CA PRO A 87 4.04 -22.90 29.62
C PRO A 87 4.63 -21.69 30.35
N SER A 88 4.52 -20.50 29.76
CA SER A 88 4.81 -19.25 30.47
C SER A 88 3.62 -18.86 31.35
N SER A 89 3.61 -19.28 32.60
CA SER A 89 2.52 -19.02 33.54
C SER A 89 2.94 -18.10 34.69
N GLN A 90 2.01 -17.25 35.14
CA GLN A 90 2.11 -16.47 36.38
C GLN A 90 1.48 -17.19 37.58
N THR A 91 0.72 -18.25 37.34
CA THR A 91 0.14 -19.11 38.38
C THR A 91 0.86 -20.45 38.43
N GLN A 92 0.80 -21.13 39.57
CA GLN A 92 1.30 -22.50 39.70
C GLN A 92 0.60 -23.41 38.69
N VAL A 93 1.38 -24.32 38.10
CA VAL A 93 0.91 -25.34 37.14
C VAL A 93 1.16 -26.72 37.73
N GLU A 94 0.20 -27.63 37.60
CA GLU A 94 0.37 -29.02 38.02
C GLU A 94 1.23 -29.78 37.01
N TYR A 95 2.16 -30.61 37.49
CA TYR A 95 3.03 -31.43 36.66
C TYR A 95 2.25 -32.42 35.77
N ALA A 96 1.11 -32.88 36.26
CA ALA A 96 0.20 -33.76 35.52
C ALA A 96 -0.44 -33.05 34.32
N ASP A 97 -0.55 -31.71 34.35
CA ASP A 97 -1.15 -30.90 33.29
C ASP A 97 -0.12 -30.44 32.23
N LEU A 98 1.17 -30.74 32.43
CA LEU A 98 2.19 -30.45 31.43
C LEU A 98 2.03 -31.36 30.22
N VAL A 99 2.17 -30.76 29.04
CA VAL A 99 1.99 -31.43 27.75
C VAL A 99 3.24 -32.23 27.41
N ASP A 100 3.07 -33.53 27.15
CA ASP A 100 4.15 -34.36 26.62
C ASP A 100 4.44 -34.02 25.15
N VAL A 101 5.72 -33.85 24.83
CA VAL A 101 6.21 -33.43 23.52
C VAL A 101 7.30 -34.37 23.00
N ASP A 102 7.42 -34.46 21.68
CA ASP A 102 8.56 -35.08 21.03
C ASP A 102 9.81 -34.21 21.27
N PRO A 103 10.91 -34.74 21.84
CA PRO A 103 12.06 -33.93 22.21
C PRO A 103 12.89 -33.43 21.02
N ALA A 104 12.72 -34.00 19.83
CA ALA A 104 13.42 -33.58 18.62
C ALA A 104 12.69 -32.43 17.91
N THR A 105 11.36 -32.49 17.87
CA THR A 105 10.50 -31.54 17.14
C THR A 105 9.85 -30.49 18.04
N GLY A 106 9.72 -30.75 19.33
CA GLY A 106 8.96 -29.94 20.29
C GLY A 106 7.45 -30.02 20.10
N GLN A 107 6.94 -30.94 19.27
CA GLN A 107 5.51 -31.08 19.00
C GLN A 107 4.84 -31.93 20.09
N PRO A 108 3.60 -31.60 20.51
CA PRO A 108 2.86 -32.45 21.44
C PRO A 108 2.69 -33.87 20.90
N LEU A 109 2.96 -34.89 21.73
CA LEU A 109 2.85 -36.29 21.33
C LEU A 109 1.41 -36.67 20.95
N ALA A 110 0.41 -36.02 21.57
CA ALA A 110 -1.00 -36.20 21.24
C ALA A 110 -1.34 -35.81 19.79
N VAL A 111 -0.51 -34.98 19.14
CA VAL A 111 -0.70 -34.57 17.73
C VAL A 111 0.36 -35.14 16.78
N ALA A 112 1.45 -35.72 17.30
CA ALA A 112 2.58 -36.22 16.49
C ALA A 112 2.17 -37.25 15.42
N ASP A 113 1.15 -38.06 15.71
CA ASP A 113 0.57 -39.05 14.77
C ASP A 113 -0.90 -38.77 14.41
N SER A 114 -1.44 -37.61 14.79
CA SER A 114 -2.85 -37.29 14.52
C SER A 114 -3.03 -36.90 13.05
N PRO A 115 -3.88 -37.62 12.28
CA PRO A 115 -4.19 -37.25 10.90
C PRO A 115 -5.02 -35.96 10.80
N LEU A 116 -5.48 -35.41 11.93
CA LEU A 116 -6.37 -34.24 11.97
C LEU A 116 -5.63 -32.91 12.18
N VAL A 117 -4.42 -32.90 12.74
CA VAL A 117 -3.66 -31.66 12.96
C VAL A 117 -2.16 -31.89 12.78
N ASN A 118 -1.75 -32.08 11.53
CA ASN A 118 -0.34 -32.09 11.17
C ASN A 118 0.05 -30.62 10.93
N TRP A 119 0.57 -29.90 11.93
CA TRP A 119 0.87 -28.46 11.77
C TRP A 119 2.38 -28.21 11.68
N MET A 120 2.74 -27.12 11.01
CA MET A 120 4.12 -26.69 10.82
C MET A 120 4.20 -25.20 11.10
N LEU A 121 5.09 -24.81 12.01
CA LEU A 121 5.27 -23.42 12.40
C LEU A 121 6.50 -22.84 11.70
N THR A 122 6.36 -21.64 11.15
CA THR A 122 7.44 -20.94 10.45
C THR A 122 7.54 -19.48 10.85
N GLY A 123 8.71 -18.89 10.64
CA GLY A 123 9.03 -17.55 11.12
C GLY A 123 8.45 -16.40 10.28
N SER A 124 7.87 -16.66 9.10
CA SER A 124 7.28 -15.62 8.24
C SER A 124 6.33 -16.19 7.19
N GLN A 125 5.47 -15.34 6.63
CA GLN A 125 4.57 -15.70 5.52
C GLN A 125 5.34 -16.21 4.28
N THR A 126 6.46 -15.59 3.93
CA THR A 126 7.27 -15.99 2.75
C THR A 126 7.85 -17.38 2.87
N SER A 127 8.16 -17.81 4.08
CA SER A 127 8.56 -19.19 4.33
C SER A 127 7.36 -20.12 4.40
N ALA A 128 6.18 -19.63 4.82
CA ALA A 128 4.95 -20.39 4.96
C ALA A 128 4.34 -20.81 3.62
N GLU A 129 4.34 -19.93 2.62
CA GLU A 129 3.72 -20.17 1.30
C GLU A 129 4.30 -21.39 0.55
N PRO A 130 5.61 -21.48 0.30
CA PRO A 130 6.17 -22.65 -0.39
C PRO A 130 6.03 -23.93 0.46
N LEU A 131 6.08 -23.80 1.78
CA LEU A 131 5.91 -24.91 2.71
C LEU A 131 4.47 -25.44 2.74
N SER A 132 3.48 -24.55 2.63
CA SER A 132 2.06 -24.89 2.52
C SER A 132 1.77 -25.59 1.20
N ALA A 133 2.30 -25.06 0.09
CA ALA A 133 2.19 -25.68 -1.23
C ALA A 133 2.83 -27.09 -1.28
N ALA A 134 3.97 -27.27 -0.61
CA ALA A 134 4.66 -28.56 -0.55
C ALA A 134 4.02 -29.57 0.42
N ASN A 135 3.22 -29.11 1.39
CA ASN A 135 2.65 -29.95 2.44
C ASN A 135 1.14 -29.72 2.57
N PRO A 136 0.33 -30.08 1.55
CA PRO A 136 -1.10 -29.79 1.50
C PRO A 136 -1.92 -30.50 2.59
N THR A 137 -1.36 -31.53 3.22
CA THR A 137 -1.96 -32.24 4.36
C THR A 137 -1.57 -31.64 5.72
N LYS A 138 -0.83 -30.51 5.71
CA LYS A 138 -0.35 -29.85 6.92
C LYS A 138 -0.86 -28.41 7.05
N LEU A 139 -1.24 -28.01 8.27
CA LEU A 139 -1.59 -26.63 8.61
C LEU A 139 -0.31 -25.82 8.86
N VAL A 140 0.05 -24.92 7.95
CA VAL A 140 1.25 -24.07 8.10
C VAL A 140 0.89 -22.78 8.82
N LEU A 141 1.35 -22.65 10.07
CA LEU A 141 1.17 -21.49 10.93
C LEU A 141 2.43 -20.61 10.85
N TYR A 142 2.28 -19.29 10.89
CA TYR A 142 3.41 -18.37 10.97
C TYR A 142 3.15 -17.25 11.98
N PHE A 143 4.24 -16.75 12.57
CA PHE A 143 4.15 -15.58 13.44
C PHE A 143 3.91 -14.34 12.57
N ALA A 144 2.77 -13.67 12.79
CA ALA A 144 2.48 -12.36 12.24
C ALA A 144 3.03 -11.30 13.22
N ASP A 145 4.34 -11.16 13.31
CA ASP A 145 4.93 -10.00 13.95
C ASP A 145 4.54 -8.77 13.13
N THR A 146 3.64 -7.96 13.69
CA THR A 146 2.95 -6.83 13.05
C THR A 146 3.89 -5.84 12.37
N THR A 147 5.17 -5.81 12.72
CA THR A 147 6.14 -4.87 12.15
C THR A 147 6.65 -5.29 10.77
N VAL A 148 6.80 -6.59 10.48
CA VAL A 148 7.37 -7.07 9.21
C VAL A 148 6.29 -7.26 8.15
N SER A 149 5.09 -7.72 8.54
CA SER A 149 3.93 -7.81 7.66
C SER A 149 3.41 -6.42 7.26
N MET A 150 3.28 -5.48 8.21
CA MET A 150 2.98 -4.08 7.86
C MET A 150 4.11 -3.44 7.07
N ALA A 151 5.40 -3.71 7.34
CA ALA A 151 6.49 -3.17 6.54
C ALA A 151 6.47 -3.68 5.09
N ARG A 152 6.05 -4.92 4.85
CA ARG A 152 5.86 -5.47 3.49
C ARG A 152 4.63 -4.91 2.80
N GLU A 153 3.51 -4.76 3.52
CA GLU A 153 2.31 -4.10 3.00
C GLU A 153 2.56 -2.59 2.72
N VAL A 154 3.36 -1.92 3.56
CA VAL A 154 3.83 -0.55 3.36
C VAL A 154 4.80 -0.47 2.19
N MET A 155 5.73 -1.41 2.02
CA MET A 155 6.61 -1.45 0.84
C MET A 155 5.84 -1.75 -0.45
N GLU A 156 4.87 -2.67 -0.42
CA GLU A 156 4.02 -2.99 -1.56
C GLU A 156 3.12 -1.80 -1.93
N SER A 157 2.57 -1.09 -0.94
CA SER A 157 1.83 0.17 -1.19
C SER A 157 2.72 1.32 -1.66
N LEU A 158 4.00 1.37 -1.25
CA LEU A 158 4.99 2.31 -1.79
C LEU A 158 5.37 1.99 -3.24
N ASP A 159 5.51 0.72 -3.61
CA ASP A 159 5.74 0.31 -5.01
C ASP A 159 4.52 0.60 -5.89
N GLN A 160 3.29 0.39 -5.37
CA GLN A 160 2.06 0.80 -6.04
C GLN A 160 1.97 2.33 -6.19
N LEU A 161 2.33 3.09 -5.14
CA LEU A 161 2.36 4.55 -5.19
C LEU A 161 3.40 5.08 -6.18
N LYS A 162 4.55 4.41 -6.28
CA LYS A 162 5.58 4.72 -7.28
C LYS A 162 5.09 4.45 -8.70
N ALA A 163 4.48 3.30 -8.96
CA ALA A 163 3.91 2.97 -10.26
C ALA A 163 2.78 3.95 -10.66
N PHE A 164 1.95 4.37 -9.69
CA PHE A 164 0.94 5.40 -9.88
C PHE A 164 1.56 6.77 -10.18
N ALA A 165 2.64 7.14 -9.47
CA ALA A 165 3.38 8.38 -9.72
C ALA A 165 4.06 8.38 -11.10
N GLU A 166 4.64 7.27 -11.54
CA GLU A 166 5.23 7.11 -12.88
C GLU A 166 4.16 7.20 -13.98
N THR A 167 3.00 6.58 -13.77
CA THR A 167 1.85 6.66 -14.69
C THR A 167 1.29 8.09 -14.77
N ASN A 168 1.17 8.77 -13.63
CA ASN A 168 0.74 10.16 -13.59
C ASN A 168 1.78 11.10 -14.21
N ALA A 169 3.08 10.88 -13.97
CA ALA A 169 4.14 11.64 -14.62
C ALA A 169 4.11 11.47 -16.14
N ALA A 170 3.89 10.26 -16.64
CA ALA A 170 3.70 10.00 -18.07
C ALA A 170 2.45 10.70 -18.62
N THR A 171 1.34 10.68 -17.87
CA THR A 171 0.09 11.36 -18.24
C THR A 171 0.27 12.88 -18.27
N VAL A 172 0.95 13.46 -17.27
CA VAL A 172 1.28 14.88 -17.21
C VAL A 172 2.22 15.29 -18.33
N ALA A 173 3.21 14.46 -18.67
CA ALA A 173 4.08 14.69 -19.82
C ALA A 173 3.29 14.69 -21.14
N ALA A 174 2.36 13.74 -21.33
CA ALA A 174 1.48 13.70 -22.49
C ALA A 174 0.55 14.91 -22.56
N MET A 175 -0.04 15.33 -21.43
CA MET A 175 -0.84 16.56 -21.34
C MET A 175 -0.02 17.81 -21.65
N LYS A 176 1.24 17.89 -21.18
CA LYS A 176 2.16 18.98 -21.50
C LYS A 176 2.46 19.03 -22.99
N THR A 177 2.75 17.90 -23.63
CA THR A 177 2.96 17.83 -25.08
C THR A 177 1.71 18.27 -25.84
N ARG A 178 0.52 17.88 -25.39
CA ARG A 178 -0.76 18.31 -25.97
C ARG A 178 -0.99 19.81 -25.80
N ALA A 179 -0.75 20.35 -24.61
CA ALA A 179 -0.87 21.79 -24.34
C ALA A 179 0.12 22.62 -25.18
N VAL A 180 1.35 22.13 -25.40
CA VAL A 180 2.32 22.78 -26.31
C VAL A 180 1.82 22.75 -27.75
N SER A 181 1.24 21.64 -28.21
CA SER A 181 0.61 21.55 -29.53
C SER A 181 -0.56 22.52 -29.67
N ASP A 182 -1.46 22.56 -28.67
CA ASP A 182 -2.63 23.44 -28.66
C ASP A 182 -2.20 24.91 -28.65
N ALA A 183 -1.16 25.27 -27.89
CA ALA A 183 -0.57 26.61 -27.89
C ALA A 183 0.03 26.99 -29.26
N GLY A 184 0.65 26.03 -29.96
CA GLY A 184 1.11 26.21 -31.35
C GLY A 184 -0.04 26.52 -32.30
N VAL A 185 -1.12 25.71 -32.24
CA VAL A 185 -2.33 25.93 -33.06
C VAL A 185 -2.97 27.29 -32.77
N VAL A 186 -3.03 27.72 -31.51
CA VAL A 186 -3.53 29.06 -31.14
C VAL A 186 -2.63 30.16 -31.69
N SER A 187 -1.30 30.02 -31.60
CA SER A 187 -0.35 30.98 -32.16
C SER A 187 -0.53 31.13 -33.67
N ASP A 188 -0.65 30.02 -34.40
CA ASP A 188 -0.88 30.01 -35.85
C ASP A 188 -2.24 30.64 -36.22
N ALA A 189 -3.27 30.38 -35.41
CA ALA A 189 -4.58 31.00 -35.58
C ALA A 189 -4.55 32.52 -35.33
N VAL A 190 -3.81 32.98 -34.32
CA VAL A 190 -3.62 34.42 -34.04
C VAL A 190 -2.86 35.08 -35.18
N ALA A 191 -1.77 34.48 -35.68
CA ALA A 191 -1.05 34.99 -36.84
C ALA A 191 -1.95 35.10 -38.08
N SER A 192 -2.78 34.09 -38.32
CA SER A 192 -3.77 34.10 -39.40
C SER A 192 -4.82 35.20 -39.22
N ALA A 193 -5.32 35.40 -38.00
CA ALA A 193 -6.29 36.44 -37.68
C ALA A 193 -5.68 37.86 -37.85
N SER A 194 -4.42 38.06 -37.47
CA SER A 194 -3.69 39.31 -37.70
C SER A 194 -3.57 39.62 -39.19
N MET A 195 -3.19 38.64 -40.03
CA MET A 195 -3.14 38.83 -41.49
C MET A 195 -4.52 39.21 -42.06
N VAL A 196 -5.59 38.56 -41.59
CA VAL A 196 -6.98 38.91 -41.99
C VAL A 196 -7.33 40.33 -41.55
N GLY A 197 -6.94 40.74 -40.34
CA GLY A 197 -7.15 42.10 -39.83
C GLY A 197 -6.43 43.17 -40.66
N GLU A 198 -5.17 42.93 -41.02
CA GLU A 198 -4.39 43.81 -41.90
C GLU A 198 -5.01 43.91 -43.29
N HIS A 199 -5.44 42.78 -43.87
CA HIS A 199 -6.12 42.76 -45.17
C HIS A 199 -7.45 43.54 -45.12
N ALA A 200 -8.25 43.36 -44.06
CA ALA A 200 -9.49 44.10 -43.87
C ALA A 200 -9.27 45.62 -43.73
N ALA A 201 -8.21 46.04 -43.04
CA ALA A 201 -7.82 47.44 -42.95
C ALA A 201 -7.39 48.01 -44.31
N SER A 202 -6.62 47.25 -45.08
CA SER A 202 -6.23 47.63 -46.46
C SER A 202 -7.46 47.79 -47.36
N VAL A 203 -8.37 46.82 -47.36
CA VAL A 203 -9.62 46.87 -48.14
C VAL A 203 -10.47 48.07 -47.73
N ARG A 204 -10.57 48.38 -46.43
CA ARG A 204 -11.29 49.57 -45.96
C ARG A 204 -10.66 50.86 -46.51
N ALA A 205 -9.35 51.00 -46.43
CA ALA A 205 -8.65 52.17 -46.97
C ALA A 205 -8.87 52.32 -48.49
N GLU A 206 -8.87 51.21 -49.24
CA GLU A 206 -9.23 51.23 -50.66
C GLU A 206 -10.67 51.66 -50.93
N ILE A 207 -11.63 51.17 -50.12
CA ILE A 207 -13.04 51.57 -50.20
C ILE A 207 -13.18 53.07 -49.92
N ASP A 208 -12.55 53.59 -48.88
CA ASP A 208 -12.60 55.00 -48.52
C ASP A 208 -12.00 55.87 -49.64
N ALA A 209 -10.84 55.46 -50.19
CA ALA A 209 -10.22 56.16 -51.32
C ALA A 209 -11.11 56.16 -52.57
N LYS A 210 -11.70 55.01 -52.93
CA LYS A 210 -12.66 54.90 -54.05
C LYS A 210 -13.93 55.71 -53.77
N GLY A 211 -14.38 55.76 -52.52
CA GLY A 211 -15.51 56.56 -52.08
C GLY A 211 -15.25 58.06 -52.26
N SER A 212 -14.07 58.54 -51.85
CA SER A 212 -13.66 59.93 -52.08
C SER A 212 -13.52 60.25 -53.58
N GLN A 213 -12.94 59.36 -54.38
CA GLN A 213 -12.85 59.52 -55.84
C GLN A 213 -14.25 59.60 -56.48
N ALA A 214 -15.17 58.74 -56.05
CA ALA A 214 -16.54 58.75 -56.53
C ALA A 214 -17.28 60.04 -56.14
N ALA A 215 -17.09 60.56 -54.92
CA ALA A 215 -17.68 61.81 -54.48
C ALA A 215 -17.19 63.01 -55.33
N VAL A 216 -15.87 63.10 -55.58
CA VAL A 216 -15.31 64.14 -56.46
C VAL A 216 -15.87 64.04 -57.87
N ALA A 217 -15.92 62.83 -58.45
CA ALA A 217 -16.49 62.63 -59.78
C ALA A 217 -17.98 63.00 -59.86
N ILE A 218 -18.74 62.75 -58.79
CA ILE A 218 -20.14 63.17 -58.68
C ILE A 218 -20.23 64.71 -58.62
N ASP A 219 -19.43 65.37 -57.79
CA ASP A 219 -19.42 66.83 -57.67
C ASP A 219 -19.04 67.51 -58.99
N GLU A 220 -18.02 66.98 -59.68
CA GLU A 220 -17.63 67.43 -61.03
C GLU A 220 -18.76 67.24 -62.05
N ALA A 221 -19.44 66.09 -62.02
CA ALA A 221 -20.60 65.85 -62.89
C ALA A 221 -21.76 66.82 -62.58
N VAL A 222 -22.03 67.09 -61.30
CA VAL A 222 -23.07 68.04 -60.87
C VAL A 222 -22.71 69.46 -61.29
N ALA A 223 -21.45 69.89 -61.11
CA ALA A 223 -20.96 71.18 -61.58
C ALA A 223 -21.13 71.32 -63.09
N SER A 224 -20.72 70.31 -63.86
CA SER A 224 -20.89 70.28 -65.31
C SER A 224 -22.36 70.39 -65.75
N VAL A 225 -23.28 69.72 -65.04
CA VAL A 225 -24.73 69.85 -65.27
C VAL A 225 -25.22 71.26 -64.94
N ARG A 226 -24.76 71.85 -63.83
CA ARG A 226 -25.13 73.21 -63.42
C ARG A 226 -24.65 74.25 -64.43
N ASP A 227 -23.43 74.15 -64.91
CA ASP A 227 -22.86 75.04 -65.92
C ASP A 227 -23.65 74.94 -67.23
N LYS A 228 -23.97 73.72 -67.68
CA LYS A 228 -24.84 73.51 -68.86
C LYS A 228 -26.24 74.09 -68.67
N ALA A 229 -26.81 73.97 -67.47
CA ALA A 229 -28.12 74.54 -67.18
C ALA A 229 -28.09 76.08 -67.16
N ALA A 230 -27.03 76.68 -66.59
CA ALA A 230 -26.83 78.13 -66.62
C ALA A 230 -26.63 78.65 -68.05
N GLN A 231 -25.83 77.96 -68.86
CA GLN A 231 -25.63 78.28 -70.26
C GLN A 231 -26.94 78.20 -71.05
N ALA A 232 -27.73 77.13 -70.87
CA ALA A 232 -29.05 77.01 -71.48
C ALA A 232 -30.01 78.14 -71.04
N GLY A 233 -29.89 78.63 -69.81
CA GLY A 233 -30.63 79.79 -69.32
C GLY A 233 -30.21 81.10 -70.01
N SER A 234 -28.91 81.35 -70.13
CA SER A 234 -28.39 82.51 -70.86
C SER A 234 -28.77 82.49 -72.34
N ASP A 235 -28.78 81.32 -72.97
CA ASP A 235 -29.26 81.16 -74.35
C ASP A 235 -30.76 81.48 -74.45
N LEU A 236 -31.55 81.12 -73.44
CA LEU A 236 -32.98 81.44 -73.35
C LEU A 236 -33.24 82.95 -73.17
N ASP A 237 -32.46 83.60 -72.30
CA ASP A 237 -32.51 85.05 -72.10
C ASP A 237 -32.09 85.79 -73.37
N ALA A 238 -31.04 85.34 -74.05
CA ALA A 238 -30.62 85.90 -75.34
C ALA A 238 -31.73 85.77 -76.40
N VAL A 239 -32.42 84.63 -76.45
CA VAL A 239 -33.59 84.45 -77.33
C VAL A 239 -34.74 85.37 -76.94
N GLN A 240 -35.00 85.58 -75.65
CA GLN A 240 -36.01 86.54 -75.17
C GLN A 240 -35.64 87.98 -75.48
N ASP A 241 -34.39 88.39 -75.33
CA ASP A 241 -33.92 89.75 -75.61
C ASP A 241 -33.96 90.04 -77.12
N THR A 242 -33.65 89.03 -77.95
CA THR A 242 -33.86 89.11 -79.41
C THR A 242 -35.35 89.23 -79.74
N THR A 243 -36.22 88.55 -79.00
CA THR A 243 -37.68 88.64 -79.18
C THR A 243 -38.21 90.00 -78.71
N ALA A 244 -37.69 90.58 -77.63
CA ALA A 244 -38.06 91.91 -77.13
C ALA A 244 -37.58 93.02 -78.07
N ALA A 245 -36.36 92.91 -78.61
CA ALA A 245 -35.84 93.82 -79.63
C ALA A 245 -36.62 93.77 -80.97
N THR A 246 -37.39 92.70 -81.21
CA THR A 246 -38.26 92.59 -82.39
C THR A 246 -39.65 93.19 -82.16
N VAL A 247 -40.00 93.59 -80.92
CA VAL A 247 -41.33 94.14 -80.56
C VAL A 247 -41.31 95.68 -80.41
N GLU A 248 -40.14 96.32 -80.43
CA GLU A 248 -39.98 97.80 -80.38
C GLU A 248 -39.73 98.47 -81.75
N ASP A 249 -39.97 97.79 -82.88
CA ASP A 249 -39.93 98.37 -84.23
C ASP A 249 -41.32 98.31 -84.92
#